data_AF-A0A0A9XHI5-F1
#
_entry.id   AF-A0A0A9XHI5-F1
#
_cell.length_a   1.000
_cell.length_b   1.000
_cell.length_c   1.000
_cell.angle_alpha   90.00
_cell.angle_beta   90.00
_cell.angle_gamma   90.00
#
_symmetry.space_group_name_H-M   'P 1'
#
loop_
_entity.id
_entity.type
_entity.pdbx_description
1 polymer ?
#
loop_
_entity_poly.entity_id
_entity_poly.type
_entity_poly.pdbx_seq_one_letter_code
_entity_poly.pdbx_strand_id
1 'polypeptide(L)'
;MAPLTMEQRVLVINTHYRCGKSVAVTIRELREVMGRGEAPTAAAVREIVRKFETTYSLLDQKPSGRPRESRSEVNREIVFDNVLASPNKSVQRHVQQLSTGTVYRILHNDLHL
;
A
#
# COMPACT_ATOMS: atom_id res chain seq x y z
N MET A 1 -14.86 6.75 15.06
CA MET A 1 -14.82 7.88 14.10
C MET A 1 -14.86 7.29 12.71
N ALA A 2 -15.81 7.69 11.87
CA ALA A 2 -15.86 7.19 10.49
C ALA A 2 -14.62 7.68 9.71
N PRO A 3 -14.13 6.92 8.71
CA PRO A 3 -13.04 7.38 7.86
C PRO A 3 -13.45 8.64 7.10
N LEU A 4 -12.55 9.63 7.05
CA LEU A 4 -12.79 10.90 6.34
C LEU A 4 -12.98 10.64 4.84
N THR A 5 -13.99 11.27 4.27
CA THR A 5 -14.23 11.27 2.82
C THR A 5 -13.12 12.01 2.08
N MET A 6 -13.02 11.81 0.77
CA MET A 6 -12.03 12.51 -0.05
C MET A 6 -12.20 14.04 0.02
N GLU A 7 -13.45 14.51 -0.02
CA GLU A 7 -13.79 15.93 0.09
C GLU A 7 -13.32 16.53 1.42
N GLN A 8 -13.54 15.82 2.52
CA GLN A 8 -13.08 16.23 3.85
C GLN A 8 -11.55 16.30 3.92
N ARG A 9 -10.82 15.39 3.26
CA ARG A 9 -9.35 15.43 3.19
C ARG A 9 -8.83 16.62 2.40
N VAL A 10 -9.46 16.93 1.26
CA VAL A 10 -9.15 18.12 0.47
C VAL A 10 -9.37 19.38 1.30
N LEU A 11 -10.49 19.45 2.03
CA LEU A 11 -10.79 20.56 2.93
C LEU A 11 -9.74 20.71 4.03
N VAL A 12 -9.25 19.60 4.61
CA VAL A 12 -8.18 19.61 5.61
C VAL A 12 -6.90 20.23 5.04
N ILE A 13 -6.47 19.79 3.86
CA ILE A 13 -5.26 20.32 3.22
C ILE A 13 -5.41 21.81 2.92
N ASN A 14 -6.49 22.20 2.25
CA ASN A 14 -6.73 23.61 1.89
C ASN A 14 -6.75 24.50 3.13
N THR A 15 -7.48 24.09 4.17
CA THR A 15 -7.53 24.84 5.44
C THR A 15 -6.15 24.91 6.10
N HIS A 16 -5.39 23.82 6.09
CA HIS A 16 -4.05 23.79 6.68
C HIS A 16 -3.08 24.79 6.03
N TYR A 17 -3.04 24.80 4.70
CA TYR A 17 -2.21 25.74 3.96
C TYR A 17 -2.70 27.20 4.11
N ARG A 18 -4.02 27.43 4.11
CA ARG A 18 -4.60 28.75 4.37
C ARG A 18 -4.24 29.30 5.75
N CYS A 19 -4.19 28.44 6.76
CA CYS A 19 -3.85 28.81 8.14
C CYS A 19 -2.34 28.87 8.42
N GLY A 20 -1.49 29.01 7.39
CA GLY A 20 -0.05 29.11 7.54
C GLY A 20 0.61 27.85 8.14
N LYS A 21 0.03 26.67 7.88
CA LYS A 21 0.47 25.37 8.42
C LYS A 21 0.35 25.22 9.94
N SER A 22 -0.46 26.05 10.61
CA SER A 22 -0.72 25.91 12.04
C SER A 22 -1.83 24.91 12.33
N VAL A 23 -1.48 23.74 12.87
CA VAL A 23 -2.44 22.65 13.19
C VAL A 23 -3.55 23.10 14.15
N ALA A 24 -3.22 23.92 15.16
CA ALA A 24 -4.20 24.39 16.14
C ALA A 24 -5.28 25.28 15.49
N VAL A 25 -4.86 26.19 14.61
CA VAL A 25 -5.78 27.07 13.86
C VAL A 25 -6.59 26.26 12.86
N THR A 26 -5.95 25.32 12.15
CA THR A 26 -6.63 24.41 11.22
C THR A 26 -7.77 23.65 11.89
N ILE A 27 -7.54 23.07 13.08
CA ILE A 27 -8.60 22.32 13.78
C ILE A 27 -9.74 23.22 14.22
N ARG A 28 -9.43 24.45 14.67
CA ARG A 28 -10.47 25.41 15.08
C ARG A 28 -11.39 25.73 13.90
N GLU A 29 -10.82 26.06 12.75
CA GLU A 29 -11.55 26.31 11.50
C GLU A 29 -12.34 25.08 11.04
N LEU A 30 -11.73 23.89 11.05
CA LEU A 30 -12.41 22.65 10.65
C LEU A 30 -13.58 22.31 11.57
N ARG A 31 -13.51 22.65 12.87
CA ARG A 31 -14.63 22.48 13.80
C ARG A 31 -15.78 23.45 13.54
N GLU A 32 -15.49 24.63 13.00
CA GLU A 32 -16.52 25.59 12.60
C GLU A 32 -17.22 25.14 11.30
N VAL A 33 -16.47 24.57 10.35
CA VAL A 33 -17.00 24.13 9.05
C VAL A 33 -17.67 22.75 9.10
N MET A 34 -17.05 21.77 9.75
CA MET A 34 -17.53 20.38 9.78
C MET A 34 -18.32 20.04 11.06
N GLY A 35 -18.31 20.92 12.06
CA GLY A 35 -18.82 20.63 13.39
C GLY A 35 -17.85 19.83 14.26
N ARG A 36 -17.99 19.94 15.59
CA ARG A 36 -17.05 19.34 16.56
C ARG A 36 -16.97 17.81 16.50
N GLY A 37 -18.07 17.13 16.13
CA GLY A 37 -18.13 15.67 16.09
C GLY A 37 -17.43 15.06 14.87
N GLU A 38 -17.40 15.79 13.75
CA GLU A 38 -16.85 15.29 12.48
C GLU A 38 -15.43 15.81 12.22
N ALA A 39 -15.04 16.93 12.84
CA ALA A 39 -13.73 17.51 12.64
C ALA A 39 -12.60 16.56 13.06
N PRO A 40 -11.54 16.43 12.24
CA PRO A 40 -10.42 15.55 12.52
C PRO A 40 -9.65 15.98 13.77
N THR A 41 -9.02 15.00 14.41
CA THR A 41 -8.10 15.25 15.51
C THR A 41 -6.78 15.84 15.01
N ALA A 42 -5.99 16.43 15.91
CA ALA A 42 -4.67 16.97 15.56
C ALA A 42 -3.72 15.92 14.97
N ALA A 43 -3.83 14.67 15.42
CA ALA A 43 -3.06 13.56 14.88
C ALA A 43 -3.51 13.24 13.44
N ALA A 44 -4.81 13.20 13.19
CA ALA A 44 -5.35 12.96 11.84
C ALA A 44 -4.96 14.06 10.86
N VAL A 45 -5.04 15.34 11.25
CA VAL A 45 -4.58 16.47 10.42
C VAL A 45 -3.10 16.31 10.07
N ARG A 46 -2.24 16.05 11.07
CA ARG A 46 -0.81 15.84 10.84
C ARG A 46 -0.53 14.67 9.90
N GLU A 47 -1.22 13.56 10.08
CA GLU A 47 -1.01 12.38 9.24
C GLU A 47 -1.47 12.61 7.78
N ILE A 48 -2.60 13.28 7.58
CA ILE A 48 -3.10 13.65 6.25
C ILE A 48 -2.12 14.58 5.55
N VAL A 49 -1.65 15.63 6.23
CA VAL A 49 -0.68 16.58 5.68
C VAL A 49 0.64 15.89 5.37
N ARG A 50 1.18 15.10 6.30
CA ARG A 50 2.42 14.33 6.11
C ARG A 50 2.31 13.43 4.89
N LYS A 51 1.23 12.66 4.78
CA LYS A 51 1.03 11.73 3.67
C LYS A 51 0.89 12.45 2.33
N PHE A 52 0.21 13.60 2.33
CA PHE A 52 0.10 14.45 1.15
C PHE A 52 1.47 15.01 0.75
N GLU A 53 2.26 15.53 1.68
CA GLU A 53 3.59 16.08 1.39
C GLU A 53 4.60 15.00 0.96
N THR A 54 4.47 13.74 1.41
CA THR A 54 5.37 12.65 0.99
C THR A 54 4.96 11.95 -0.29
N THR A 55 3.66 11.78 -0.54
CA THR A 55 3.14 10.92 -1.61
C THR A 55 2.39 11.72 -2.69
N TYR A 56 2.11 13.01 -2.43
CA TYR A 56 1.27 13.87 -3.27
C TYR A 56 -0.11 13.27 -3.57
N SER A 57 -0.62 12.45 -2.64
CA SER A 57 -1.87 11.72 -2.80
C SER A 57 -2.70 11.74 -1.52
N LEU A 58 -4.01 11.91 -1.69
CA LEU A 58 -5.00 11.87 -0.61
C LEU A 58 -5.71 10.51 -0.50
N LEU A 59 -5.47 9.62 -1.46
CA LEU A 59 -6.03 8.27 -1.46
C LEU A 59 -5.47 7.46 -0.30
N ASP A 60 -6.32 6.61 0.28
CA ASP A 60 -5.83 5.61 1.21
C ASP A 60 -4.88 4.64 0.52
N GLN A 61 -3.75 4.37 1.19
CA GLN A 61 -2.88 3.31 0.72
C GLN A 61 -3.64 2.03 0.94
N LYS A 62 -3.77 1.24 -0.13
CA LYS A 62 -4.34 -0.09 -0.01
C LYS A 62 -3.52 -0.84 1.04
N PRO A 63 -4.16 -1.44 2.06
CA PRO A 63 -3.41 -2.20 3.05
C PRO A 63 -2.54 -3.21 2.34
N SER A 64 -1.26 -3.28 2.71
CA SER A 64 -0.37 -4.33 2.24
C SER A 64 -1.02 -5.64 2.68
N GLY A 65 -1.59 -6.38 1.72
CA GLY A 65 -2.15 -7.70 1.99
C GLY A 65 -1.09 -8.65 2.55
N ARG A 66 -1.48 -9.89 2.85
CA ARG A 66 -0.54 -10.91 3.33
C ARG A 66 0.72 -10.96 2.44
N PRO A 67 1.93 -10.83 3.02
CA PRO A 67 3.17 -10.97 2.27
C PRO A 67 3.19 -12.28 1.48
N ARG A 68 3.53 -12.20 0.20
CA ARG A 68 3.62 -13.39 -0.66
C ARG A 68 5.00 -14.02 -0.52
N GLU A 69 5.30 -14.57 0.65
CA GLU A 69 6.61 -15.21 0.96
C GLU A 69 6.98 -16.30 -0.05
N SER A 70 5.98 -17.02 -0.56
CA SER A 70 6.15 -18.11 -1.52
C SER A 70 6.48 -17.68 -2.96
N ARG A 71 6.44 -16.37 -3.26
CA ARG A 71 6.92 -15.75 -4.52
C ARG A 71 7.99 -14.69 -4.23
N SER A 72 8.76 -14.88 -3.17
CA SER A 72 9.95 -14.06 -2.90
C SER A 72 10.96 -14.16 -4.04
N GLU A 73 11.85 -13.18 -4.11
CA GLU A 73 12.93 -13.13 -5.10
C GLU A 73 13.85 -14.36 -5.00
N VAL A 74 14.16 -14.79 -3.77
CA VAL A 74 14.91 -16.03 -3.50
C VAL A 74 14.21 -17.26 -4.08
N ASN A 75 12.89 -17.39 -3.86
CA ASN A 75 12.14 -18.53 -4.42
C ASN A 75 12.05 -18.46 -5.95
N ARG A 76 12.07 -17.26 -6.53
CA ARG A 76 12.09 -17.07 -7.98
C ARG A 76 13.42 -17.53 -8.58
N GLU A 77 14.53 -17.17 -7.96
CA GLU A 77 15.88 -17.58 -8.39
C GLU A 77 16.06 -19.10 -8.31
N ILE A 78 15.64 -19.72 -7.19
CA ILE A 78 15.68 -21.18 -7.03
C ILE A 78 14.87 -21.90 -8.13
N VAL A 79 13.68 -21.39 -8.45
CA VAL A 79 12.85 -21.97 -9.54
C VAL A 79 13.52 -21.78 -10.90
N PHE A 80 14.08 -20.59 -11.16
CA PHE A 80 14.76 -20.30 -12.41
C PHE A 80 15.97 -21.22 -12.63
N ASP A 81 16.83 -21.38 -11.63
CA ASP A 81 17.99 -22.27 -11.68
C ASP A 81 17.59 -23.74 -11.91
N ASN A 82 16.52 -24.18 -11.25
CA ASN A 82 16.01 -25.54 -11.40
C ASN A 82 15.48 -25.82 -12.82
N VAL A 83 14.90 -24.81 -13.47
CA VAL A 83 14.43 -24.89 -14.87
C VAL A 83 15.60 -24.87 -15.83
N LEU A 84 16.57 -23.97 -15.63
CA LEU A 84 17.79 -23.91 -16.45
C LEU A 84 18.58 -25.22 -16.39
N ALA A 85 18.65 -25.85 -15.21
CA ALA A 85 19.33 -27.14 -15.05
C ALA A 85 18.60 -28.30 -15.76
N SER A 86 17.32 -28.16 -16.13
CA SER A 86 16.54 -29.23 -16.75
C SER A 86 15.34 -28.70 -17.55
N PRO A 87 15.56 -28.01 -18.68
CA PRO A 87 14.52 -27.23 -19.38
C PRO A 87 13.40 -28.08 -20.00
N ASN A 88 13.68 -29.36 -20.28
CA ASN A 88 12.72 -30.25 -20.94
C ASN A 88 11.82 -31.02 -19.96
N LYS A 89 11.93 -30.76 -18.65
CA LYS A 89 11.10 -31.43 -17.65
C LYS A 89 9.73 -30.76 -17.57
N SER A 90 8.72 -31.56 -17.25
CA SER A 90 7.38 -31.03 -17.00
C SER A 90 7.35 -30.21 -15.71
N VAL A 91 6.43 -29.24 -15.65
CA VAL A 91 6.23 -28.41 -14.45
C VAL A 91 6.01 -29.25 -13.19
N GLN A 92 5.28 -30.37 -13.31
CA GLN A 92 5.04 -31.29 -12.20
C GLN A 92 6.34 -31.89 -11.64
N ARG A 93 7.34 -32.16 -12.49
CA ARG A 93 8.65 -32.65 -12.04
C ARG A 93 9.42 -31.58 -11.28
N HIS A 94 9.37 -30.32 -11.73
CA HIS A 94 9.98 -29.20 -11.00
C HIS A 94 9.31 -28.96 -9.63
N VAL A 95 7.99 -29.05 -9.55
CA VAL A 95 7.23 -28.99 -8.27
C VAL A 95 7.70 -30.07 -7.30
N GLN A 96 7.87 -31.31 -7.76
CA GLN A 96 8.35 -32.41 -6.92
C GLN A 96 9.79 -32.18 -6.42
N GLN A 97 10.66 -31.59 -7.23
CA GLN A 97 12.04 -31.33 -6.85
C GLN A 97 12.17 -30.19 -5.85
N LEU A 98 11.35 -29.14 -6.01
CA LEU A 98 11.42 -27.94 -5.17
C LEU A 98 10.48 -27.98 -3.97
N SER A 99 9.61 -28.99 -3.88
CA SER A 99 8.62 -29.17 -2.79
C SER A 99 7.74 -27.94 -2.55
N THR A 100 7.58 -27.07 -3.55
CA THR A 100 6.92 -25.77 -3.42
C THR A 100 5.66 -25.73 -4.28
N GLY A 101 4.51 -25.45 -3.67
CA GLY A 101 3.23 -25.32 -4.39
C GLY A 101 3.14 -24.08 -5.30
N THR A 102 4.18 -23.23 -5.34
CA THR A 102 4.22 -21.98 -6.11
C THR A 102 5.06 -22.03 -7.38
N VAL A 103 5.77 -23.12 -7.68
CA VAL A 103 6.58 -23.24 -8.91
C VAL A 103 5.76 -22.87 -10.15
N TYR A 104 4.55 -23.43 -10.29
CA TYR A 104 3.66 -23.11 -11.42
C TYR A 104 3.37 -21.62 -11.53
N ARG A 105 3.09 -20.96 -10.40
CA ARG A 105 2.77 -19.53 -10.36
C ARG A 105 3.98 -18.66 -10.67
N ILE A 106 5.18 -19.10 -10.27
CA ILE A 106 6.44 -18.40 -10.55
C ILE A 106 6.76 -18.53 -12.04
N LEU A 107 6.71 -19.73 -12.60
CA LEU A 107 6.91 -19.97 -14.03
C LEU A 107 6.01 -19.08 -14.88
N HIS A 108 4.70 -19.15 -14.64
CA HIS A 108 3.72 -18.50 -15.52
C HIS A 108 3.59 -16.98 -15.29
N ASN A 109 3.65 -16.50 -14.03
CA ASN A 109 3.39 -15.09 -13.73
C ASN A 109 4.65 -14.24 -13.53
N ASP A 110 5.78 -14.86 -13.22
CA ASP A 110 7.03 -14.16 -12.91
C ASP A 110 8.08 -14.34 -14.01
N LEU A 111 8.21 -15.55 -14.55
CA LEU A 111 9.21 -15.89 -15.57
C LEU A 111 8.64 -15.92 -17.00
N HIS A 112 7.31 -15.94 -17.13
CA HIS A 112 6.59 -16.03 -18.41
C HIS A 112 7.00 -17.25 -19.26
N LEU A 113 7.21 -18.38 -18.59
CA LEU A 113 7.54 -19.69 -19.16
C LEU A 113 6.37 -20.68 -19.04
#